data_AF-A0A8E6ESI8-F1
#
_entry.id   AF-A0A8E6ESI8-F1
#
_cell.length_a   1.000
_cell.length_b   1.000
_cell.length_c   1.000
_cell.angle_alpha   90.00
_cell.angle_beta   90.00
_cell.angle_gamma   90.00
#
_symmetry.space_group_name_H-M   'P 1'
#
loop_
_entity.id
_entity.type
_entity.pdbx_description
1 polymer ?
#
loop_
_entity_poly.entity_id
_entity_poly.type
_entity_poly.pdbx_seq_one_letter_code
_entity_poly.pdbx_strand_id
1 'polypeptide(L)'
;MTSAEPLLSQILERLDQLQIGLDQLVEREKIKEWYTTEELAKVVGKAEFTVREWCRLGRIKAQKRQSGRGKFLAWVVSHEELLRFQREGLLPLKN
;
A
#
# COMPACT_ATOMS: atom_id res chain seq x y z
N MET A 1 48.72 -9.97 6.71
CA MET A 1 47.61 -10.05 5.75
C MET A 1 46.91 -11.37 6.00
N THR A 2 45.96 -11.36 6.93
CA THR A 2 45.21 -12.55 7.36
C THR A 2 44.15 -12.88 6.32
N SER A 3 44.10 -14.14 5.88
CA SER A 3 43.26 -14.59 4.74
C SER A 3 41.75 -14.32 4.87
N ALA A 4 41.27 -13.92 6.06
CA ALA A 4 39.89 -13.61 6.35
C ALA A 4 39.48 -12.15 6.04
N GLU A 5 40.43 -11.21 5.95
CA GLU A 5 40.15 -9.79 5.64
C GLU A 5 39.35 -9.60 4.33
N PRO A 6 39.74 -10.21 3.19
CA PRO A 6 39.00 -10.03 1.94
C PRO A 6 37.58 -10.62 1.96
N LEU A 7 37.34 -11.69 2.75
CA LEU A 7 36.01 -12.26 2.92
C LEU A 7 35.13 -11.34 3.79
N LEU A 8 35.70 -10.79 4.86
CA LEU A 8 34.99 -9.85 5.75
C LEU A 8 34.54 -8.60 4.98
N SER A 9 35.41 -8.04 4.13
CA SER A 9 35.05 -6.88 3.30
C SER A 9 33.90 -7.17 2.34
N GLN A 10 33.90 -8.34 1.69
CA GLN A 10 32.82 -8.74 0.79
C GLN A 10 31.48 -8.92 1.51
N ILE A 11 31.51 -9.43 2.75
CA ILE A 11 30.30 -9.59 3.57
C ILE A 11 29.73 -8.21 3.93
N LEU A 12 30.57 -7.27 4.36
CA LEU A 12 30.13 -5.92 4.73
C LEU A 12 29.51 -5.19 3.53
N GLU A 13 30.12 -5.27 2.35
CA GLU A 13 29.58 -4.67 1.13
C GLU A 13 28.22 -5.26 0.75
N ARG A 14 28.04 -6.58 0.91
CA ARG A 14 26.74 -7.23 0.70
C ARG A 14 25.68 -6.80 1.70
N LEU A 15 26.05 -6.61 2.97
CA LEU A 15 25.13 -6.13 3.99
C LEU A 15 24.66 -4.70 3.70
N ASP A 16 25.55 -3.82 3.27
CA ASP A 16 25.20 -2.45 2.88
C ASP A 16 24.24 -2.43 1.68
N GLN A 17 24.51 -3.26 0.66
CA GLN A 17 23.62 -3.40 -0.51
C GLN A 17 22.23 -3.90 -0.10
N LEU A 18 22.15 -4.86 0.83
CA LEU A 18 20.89 -5.37 1.36
C LEU A 18 20.15 -4.31 2.19
N GLN A 19 20.86 -3.56 3.02
CA GLN A 19 20.28 -2.49 3.83
C GLN A 19 19.65 -1.40 2.95
N ILE A 20 20.36 -0.97 1.90
CA ILE A 20 19.85 0.01 0.93
C ILE A 20 18.59 -0.51 0.25
N GLY A 21 18.57 -1.79 -0.14
CA GLY A 21 17.39 -2.41 -0.75
C GLY A 21 16.19 -2.45 0.21
N LEU A 22 16.43 -2.77 1.49
CA LEU A 22 15.40 -2.83 2.51
C LEU A 22 14.81 -1.45 2.80
N ASP A 23 15.66 -0.42 2.95
CA ASP A 23 15.21 0.95 3.20
C ASP A 23 14.31 1.47 2.06
N GLN A 24 14.65 1.13 0.81
CA GLN A 24 13.83 1.47 -0.35
C GLN A 24 12.47 0.76 -0.35
N LEU A 25 12.40 -0.49 0.13
CA LEU A 25 11.13 -1.21 0.25
C LEU A 25 10.27 -0.63 1.37
N VAL A 26 10.87 -0.32 2.52
CA VAL A 26 10.18 0.29 3.67
C VAL A 26 9.65 1.68 3.33
N GLU A 27 10.42 2.52 2.63
CA GLU A 27 9.95 3.83 2.18
C GLU A 27 8.79 3.74 1.18
N ARG A 28 8.76 2.70 0.34
CA ARG A 28 7.64 2.42 -0.58
C ARG A 28 6.41 1.88 0.16
N GLU A 29 6.61 1.15 1.25
CA GLU A 29 5.56 0.59 2.11
C GLU A 29 5.25 1.48 3.32
N LYS A 30 5.19 2.81 3.17
CA LYS A 30 4.56 3.65 4.19
C LYS A 30 3.09 3.26 4.32
N ILE A 31 2.81 2.39 5.30
CA ILE A 31 1.47 1.98 5.71
C ILE A 31 0.70 3.24 6.07
N LYS A 32 -0.26 3.60 5.22
CA LYS A 32 -1.17 4.72 5.48
C LYS A 32 -2.38 4.17 6.20
N GLU A 33 -2.85 4.85 7.23
CA GLU A 33 -4.09 4.45 7.90
C GLU A 33 -5.29 4.52 6.94
N TRP A 34 -5.27 5.49 6.01
CA TRP A 34 -6.32 5.73 5.04
C TRP A 34 -5.74 5.92 3.63
N TYR A 35 -6.38 5.28 2.66
CA TYR A 35 -6.07 5.40 1.24
C TYR A 35 -7.24 6.08 0.53
N THR A 36 -6.94 7.07 -0.30
CA THR A 36 -7.89 7.59 -1.29
C THR A 36 -8.16 6.53 -2.37
N THR A 37 -9.22 6.73 -3.18
CA THR A 37 -9.52 5.84 -4.31
C THR A 37 -8.37 5.78 -5.32
N GLU A 38 -7.65 6.88 -5.54
CA GLU A 38 -6.51 6.95 -6.46
C GLU A 38 -5.32 6.13 -5.93
N GLU A 39 -4.99 6.27 -4.65
CA GLU A 39 -3.89 5.53 -4.03
C GLU A 39 -4.20 4.05 -3.98
N LEU A 40 -5.41 3.68 -3.56
CA LEU A 40 -5.82 2.28 -3.51
C LEU A 40 -5.77 1.65 -4.90
N ALA A 41 -6.19 2.37 -5.94
CA ALA A 41 -6.13 1.92 -7.33
C ALA A 41 -4.71 1.57 -7.78
N LYS A 42 -3.71 2.38 -7.38
CA LYS A 42 -2.29 2.09 -7.62
C LYS A 42 -1.85 0.82 -6.89
N VAL A 43 -2.25 0.65 -5.63
CA VAL A 43 -1.91 -0.53 -4.82
C VAL A 43 -2.49 -1.82 -5.40
N VAL A 44 -3.74 -1.80 -5.87
CA VAL A 44 -4.43 -3.02 -6.35
C VAL A 44 -4.32 -3.25 -7.86
N GLY A 45 -3.59 -2.38 -8.59
CA GLY A 45 -3.41 -2.48 -10.03
C GLY A 45 -4.72 -2.33 -10.83
N LYS A 46 -5.56 -1.35 -10.46
CA LYS A 46 -6.84 -1.06 -11.12
C LYS A 46 -6.97 0.41 -11.48
N ALA A 47 -7.96 0.74 -12.31
CA ALA A 47 -8.34 2.13 -12.56
C ALA A 47 -9.07 2.72 -11.34
N GLU A 48 -8.87 4.01 -11.07
CA GLU A 48 -9.54 4.70 -9.96
C GLU A 48 -11.06 4.59 -10.03
N PHE A 49 -11.64 4.71 -11.24
CA PHE A 49 -13.07 4.57 -11.47
C PHE A 49 -13.61 3.23 -10.94
N THR A 50 -12.89 2.13 -11.20
CA THR A 50 -13.26 0.79 -10.74
C THR A 50 -13.29 0.72 -9.21
N VAL A 51 -12.28 1.28 -8.55
CA VAL A 51 -12.22 1.30 -7.08
C VAL A 51 -13.33 2.16 -6.50
N ARG A 52 -13.59 3.34 -7.09
CA ARG A 52 -14.69 4.22 -6.68
C ARG A 52 -16.04 3.53 -6.81
N GLU A 53 -16.22 2.72 -7.85
CA GLU A 53 -17.44 1.94 -8.06
C GLU A 53 -17.59 0.83 -7.02
N TRP A 54 -16.49 0.19 -6.59
CA TRP A 54 -16.53 -0.76 -5.47
C TRP A 54 -16.98 -0.08 -4.16
N CYS A 55 -16.47 1.13 -3.88
CA CYS A 55 -16.92 1.90 -2.72
C CYS A 55 -18.42 2.24 -2.83
N ARG A 56 -18.88 2.70 -4.00
CA ARG A 56 -20.28 3.05 -4.25
C ARG A 56 -21.23 1.87 -4.08
N LEU A 57 -20.84 0.70 -4.57
CA LEU A 57 -21.60 -0.54 -4.49
C LEU A 57 -21.46 -1.26 -3.14
N GLY A 58 -20.65 -0.73 -2.21
CA GLY A 58 -20.39 -1.36 -0.92
C GLY A 58 -19.62 -2.69 -1.02
N ARG A 59 -18.89 -2.90 -2.11
CA ARG A 59 -18.06 -4.09 -2.33
C ARG A 59 -16.71 -4.06 -1.59
N ILE A 60 -16.38 -2.91 -1.02
CA ILE A 60 -15.26 -2.68 -0.11
C ILE A 60 -15.74 -1.73 0.99
N LYS A 61 -15.26 -1.91 2.23
CA LYS A 61 -15.64 -1.03 3.35
C LYS A 61 -14.95 0.33 3.23
N ALA A 62 -15.67 1.32 2.73
CA ALA A 62 -15.18 2.69 2.55
C ALA A 62 -15.94 3.71 3.40
N GLN A 63 -15.28 4.81 3.74
CA GLN A 63 -15.87 5.94 4.46
C GLN A 63 -15.75 7.22 3.62
N LYS A 64 -16.66 8.17 3.83
CA LYS A 64 -16.55 9.51 3.26
C LYS A 64 -15.87 10.45 4.25
N ARG A 65 -14.74 11.04 3.88
CA ARG A 65 -14.01 12.03 4.69
C ARG A 65 -13.79 13.33 3.94
N GLN A 66 -13.56 14.42 4.67
CA GLN A 66 -13.16 15.69 4.04
C GLN A 66 -11.82 15.49 3.33
N SER A 67 -11.75 15.89 2.06
CA SER A 67 -10.61 15.66 1.19
C SER A 67 -9.54 16.76 1.27
N GLY A 68 -9.79 17.82 2.06
CA GLY A 68 -9.00 19.05 2.03
C GLY A 68 -9.17 19.86 0.73
N ARG A 69 -9.80 19.31 -0.32
CA ARG A 69 -10.11 20.00 -1.58
C ARG A 69 -11.61 20.30 -1.68
N GLY A 70 -12.02 21.40 -1.05
CA GLY A 70 -13.38 21.94 -1.16
C GLY A 70 -14.41 21.25 -0.26
N LYS A 71 -15.70 21.55 -0.52
CA LYS A 71 -16.83 21.19 0.35
C LYS A 71 -17.23 19.70 0.28
N PHE A 72 -16.73 18.95 -0.70
CA PHE A 72 -17.19 17.61 -0.99
C PHE A 72 -16.35 16.54 -0.28
N LEU A 73 -17.04 15.55 0.29
CA LEU A 73 -16.39 14.39 0.92
C LEU A 73 -15.89 13.42 -0.15
N ALA A 74 -14.69 12.87 0.06
CA ALA A 74 -14.08 11.84 -0.77
C ALA A 74 -14.14 10.47 -0.09
N TRP A 75 -14.18 9.41 -0.90
CA TRP A 75 -14.06 8.04 -0.41
C TRP A 75 -12.63 7.78 0.07
N VAL A 76 -12.52 7.15 1.24
CA VAL A 76 -11.29 6.60 1.78
C VAL A 76 -11.51 5.17 2.24
N VAL A 77 -10.47 4.35 2.16
CA VAL A 77 -10.45 2.95 2.57
C VAL A 77 -9.35 2.78 3.60
N SER A 78 -9.64 2.10 4.72
CA SER A 78 -8.63 1.90 5.76
C SER A 78 -7.59 0.88 5.32
N HIS A 79 -6.40 0.92 5.92
CA HIS A 79 -5.41 -0.13 5.72
C HIS A 79 -5.94 -1.52 6.07
N GLU A 80 -6.68 -1.64 7.17
CA GLU A 80 -7.30 -2.89 7.60
C GLU A 80 -8.22 -3.46 6.51
N GLU A 81 -9.01 -2.61 5.86
CA GLU A 81 -9.88 -3.05 4.77
C GLU A 81 -9.11 -3.43 3.51
N LEU A 82 -8.00 -2.76 3.20
CA LEU A 82 -7.09 -3.18 2.12
C LEU A 82 -6.54 -4.60 2.39
N LEU A 83 -6.07 -4.87 3.61
CA LEU A 83 -5.57 -6.20 3.98
C LEU A 83 -6.67 -7.26 3.91
N ARG A 84 -7.90 -6.94 4.37
CA ARG A 84 -9.06 -7.83 4.19
C ARG A 84 -9.35 -8.07 2.71
N PHE A 85 -9.38 -7.02 1.90
CA PHE A 85 -9.61 -7.11 0.45
C PHE A 85 -8.58 -8.00 -0.24
N GLN A 86 -7.30 -7.89 0.11
CA GLN A 86 -6.25 -8.73 -0.47
C GLN A 86 -6.42 -10.22 -0.12
N ARG A 87 -6.96 -10.53 1.06
CA ARG A 87 -7.20 -11.92 1.49
C ARG A 87 -8.50 -12.51 0.95
N GLU A 88 -9.57 -11.72 0.96
CA GLU A 88 -10.95 -12.21 0.76
C GLU A 88 -11.56 -11.75 -0.57
N GLY A 89 -10.95 -10.79 -1.26
CA GLY A 89 -11.49 -10.17 -2.46
C GLY A 89 -12.62 -9.18 -2.17
N LEU A 90 -13.50 -8.97 -3.15
CA LEU A 90 -14.62 -8.04 -3.04
C LEU A 90 -15.77 -8.66 -2.26
N LEU A 91 -16.44 -7.85 -1.44
CA LEU A 91 -17.69 -8.24 -0.81
C LEU A 91 -18.76 -8.54 -1.89
N PRO A 92 -19.74 -9.41 -1.57
CA PRO A 92 -20.91 -9.63 -2.42
C PRO A 92 -21.66 -8.33 -2.70
N LEU A 93 -22.32 -8.25 -3.85
CA LEU A 93 -23.26 -7.17 -4.13
C LEU A 93 -24.42 -7.27 -3.12
N LYS A 94 -24.80 -6.14 -2.53
CA LYS A 94 -26.04 -6.08 -1.76
C LYS A 94 -27.20 -6.11 -2.76
N ASN A 95 -28.07 -7.10 -2.61
CA ASN A 95 -29.37 -7.18 -3.29
C ASN A 95 -30.33 -6.12 -2.75
#